data_AF-A0A3D1ZZ35-F1
#
_entry.id   AF-A0A3D1ZZ35-F1
#
_cell.length_a   1.000
_cell.length_b   1.000
_cell.length_c   1.000
_cell.angle_alpha   90.00
_cell.angle_beta   90.00
_cell.angle_gamma   90.00
#
_symmetry.space_group_name_H-M   'P 1'
#
loop_
_entity.id
_entity.type
_entity.pdbx_description
1 polymer ?
#
loop_
_entity_poly.entity_id
_entity_poly.type
_entity_poly.pdbx_seq_one_letter_code
_entity_poly.pdbx_strand_id
1 'polypeptide(L)'
;MDHQIIQVNPDAASIQTHLSILQNVIQRMASNSSASKAWCITLVSAVLVIVADKGKPDYAYIAFLPTIVFAALDAYYLALEKAFRNSYNDFISKLHNRILTEPDLYSVSPKGNISTLQWRSLKSFSIWGFYASLAVLIYLTKMIAIG
;
A
#
# COMPACT_ATOMS: atom_id res chain seq x y z
N MET A 1 -38.91 6.24 -5.71
CA MET A 1 -38.19 6.77 -4.54
C MET A 1 -37.41 7.96 -5.04
N ASP A 2 -37.93 9.16 -4.78
CA ASP A 2 -37.29 10.39 -5.22
C ASP A 2 -36.04 10.61 -4.37
N HIS A 3 -34.86 10.41 -4.97
CA HIS A 3 -33.60 10.77 -4.33
C HIS A 3 -33.58 12.29 -4.20
N GLN A 4 -33.95 12.78 -3.02
CA GLN A 4 -33.95 14.20 -2.70
C GLN A 4 -32.51 14.70 -2.78
N ILE A 5 -32.20 15.48 -3.82
CA ILE A 5 -30.88 16.09 -4.01
C ILE A 5 -30.69 17.05 -2.84
N ILE A 6 -29.86 16.66 -1.88
CA ILE A 6 -29.59 17.49 -0.71
C ILE A 6 -28.86 18.75 -1.21
N GLN A 7 -29.35 19.94 -0.86
CA GLN A 7 -28.52 21.14 -0.94
C GLN A 7 -27.45 21.02 0.15
N VAL A 8 -26.37 20.35 -0.18
CA VAL A 8 -25.27 20.07 0.73
C VAL A 8 -24.45 21.35 0.90
N ASN A 9 -24.43 21.91 2.11
CA ASN A 9 -23.44 22.92 2.47
C ASN A 9 -22.05 22.24 2.49
N PRO A 10 -21.09 22.62 1.63
CA PRO A 10 -19.76 22.02 1.60
C PRO A 10 -19.03 22.10 2.94
N ASP A 11 -19.37 23.09 3.77
CA ASP A 11 -18.79 23.31 5.09
C ASP A 11 -19.48 22.50 6.19
N ALA A 12 -20.42 21.60 5.84
CA ALA A 12 -21.10 20.76 6.82
C ALA A 12 -20.10 19.82 7.53
N ALA A 13 -20.22 19.75 8.87
CA ALA A 13 -19.35 18.95 9.72
C ALA A 13 -19.33 17.45 9.35
N SER A 14 -20.44 16.92 8.83
CA SER A 14 -20.54 15.53 8.38
C SER A 14 -19.65 15.22 7.18
N ILE A 15 -19.52 16.15 6.23
CA ILE A 15 -18.66 16.03 5.04
C ILE A 15 -17.19 16.06 5.47
N GLN A 16 -16.83 17.02 6.32
CA GLN A 16 -15.48 17.14 6.84
C GLN A 16 -15.08 15.87 7.62
N THR A 17 -16.00 15.32 8.41
CA THR A 17 -15.81 14.07 9.14
C THR A 17 -15.64 12.88 8.21
N HIS A 18 -16.47 12.76 7.17
CA HIS A 18 -16.34 11.70 6.16
C HIS A 18 -14.97 11.74 5.45
N LEU A 19 -14.57 12.93 4.97
CA LEU A 19 -13.25 13.13 4.34
C LEU A 19 -12.10 12.81 5.29
N SER A 20 -12.23 13.21 6.57
CA SER A 20 -11.26 12.87 7.62
C SER A 20 -11.17 11.37 7.85
N ILE A 21 -12.29 10.64 7.88
CA ILE A 21 -12.29 9.17 8.01
C ILE A 21 -11.55 8.53 6.82
N LEU A 22 -11.87 8.94 5.59
CA LEU A 22 -11.19 8.43 4.40
C LEU A 22 -9.67 8.73 4.43
N GLN A 23 -9.30 9.95 4.80
CA GLN A 23 -7.89 10.34 4.91
C GLN A 23 -7.15 9.53 5.99
N ASN A 24 -7.78 9.26 7.13
CA ASN A 24 -7.21 8.40 8.16
C ASN A 24 -6.99 6.97 7.65
N VAL A 25 -7.93 6.42 6.89
CA VAL A 25 -7.76 5.09 6.27
C VAL A 25 -6.61 5.09 5.27
N ILE A 26 -6.53 6.10 4.40
CA ILE A 26 -5.42 6.28 3.44
C ILE A 26 -4.07 6.32 4.18
N GLN A 27 -3.98 7.10 5.26
CA GLN A 27 -2.76 7.23 6.05
C GLN A 27 -2.36 5.89 6.70
N ARG A 28 -3.32 5.11 7.19
CA ARG A 28 -3.06 3.76 7.73
C ARG A 28 -2.55 2.81 6.65
N MET A 29 -3.07 2.87 5.42
CA MET A 29 -2.57 2.04 4.31
C MET A 29 -1.13 2.41 3.92
N ALA A 30 -0.82 3.70 3.84
CA ALA A 30 0.54 4.19 3.59
C ALA A 30 1.52 3.79 4.71
N SER A 31 1.06 3.86 5.97
CA SER A 31 1.84 3.41 7.13
C SER A 31 2.09 1.89 7.09
N ASN A 32 1.08 1.07 6.81
CA ASN A 32 1.24 -0.38 6.67
C ASN A 32 2.17 -0.78 5.51
N SER A 33 2.10 -0.06 4.38
CA SER A 33 3.04 -0.21 3.26
C SER A 33 4.48 0.08 3.69
N SER A 34 4.70 1.17 4.41
CA SER A 34 6.03 1.54 4.93
C SER A 34 6.55 0.56 5.97
N ALA A 35 5.67 0.08 6.86
CA ALA A 35 6.00 -0.94 7.86
C ALA A 35 6.41 -2.26 7.20
N SER A 36 5.76 -2.64 6.09
CA SER A 36 6.12 -3.84 5.32
C SER A 36 7.57 -3.77 4.81
N LYS A 37 7.99 -2.61 4.31
CA LYS A 37 9.38 -2.37 3.88
C LYS A 37 10.37 -2.48 5.05
N ALA A 38 10.04 -1.86 6.19
CA ALA A 38 10.91 -1.87 7.37
C ALA A 38 11.11 -3.31 7.91
N TRP A 39 10.03 -4.07 8.11
CA TRP A 39 10.12 -5.46 8.56
C TRP A 39 10.83 -6.36 7.56
N CYS A 40 10.65 -6.11 6.26
CA CYS A 40 11.39 -6.82 5.23
C CYS A 40 12.90 -6.60 5.35
N ILE A 41 13.35 -5.35 5.53
CA ILE A 41 14.78 -5.03 5.73
C ILE A 41 15.30 -5.77 6.96
N THR A 42 14.61 -5.66 8.10
CA THR A 42 15.04 -6.30 9.34
C THR A 42 15.23 -7.80 9.19
N LEU A 43 14.26 -8.50 8.58
CA LEU A 43 14.34 -9.95 8.38
C LEU A 43 15.41 -10.35 7.37
N VAL A 44 15.50 -9.65 6.24
CA VAL A 44 16.53 -9.92 5.23
C VAL A 44 17.92 -9.70 5.81
N SER A 45 18.15 -8.58 6.50
CA SER A 45 19.43 -8.30 7.15
C SER A 45 19.80 -9.38 8.18
N ALA A 46 18.86 -9.80 9.02
CA ALA A 46 19.12 -10.87 10.00
C ALA A 46 19.51 -12.20 9.32
N VAL A 47 18.81 -12.59 8.25
CA VAL A 47 19.16 -13.79 7.47
C VAL A 47 20.53 -13.67 6.84
N LEU A 48 20.84 -12.54 6.20
CA LEU A 48 22.13 -12.34 5.54
C LEU A 48 23.32 -12.37 6.51
N VAL A 49 23.19 -11.80 7.70
CA VAL A 49 24.22 -11.87 8.75
C VAL A 49 24.47 -13.32 9.18
N ILE A 50 23.41 -14.10 9.41
CA ILE A 50 23.52 -15.52 9.80
C ILE A 50 24.19 -16.34 8.68
N VAL A 51 23.83 -16.08 7.42
CA VAL A 51 24.40 -16.78 6.27
C VAL A 51 25.89 -16.48 6.10
N ALA A 52 26.28 -15.21 6.28
CA ALA A 52 27.67 -14.80 6.24
C ALA A 52 28.49 -15.45 7.36
N ASP A 53 27.96 -15.50 8.59
CA ASP A 53 28.62 -16.13 9.75
C ASP A 53 28.79 -17.65 9.58
N LYS A 54 27.80 -18.33 9.00
CA LYS A 54 27.83 -19.80 8.80
C LYS A 54 28.69 -20.24 7.61
N GLY A 55 29.19 -19.32 6.78
CA GLY A 55 29.99 -19.65 5.58
C GLY A 55 29.24 -20.53 4.57
N LYS A 56 27.90 -20.45 4.55
CA LYS A 56 27.04 -21.25 3.65
C LYS A 56 26.21 -20.33 2.75
N PRO A 57 26.84 -19.70 1.75
CA PRO A 57 26.23 -18.64 0.94
C PRO A 57 25.00 -19.08 0.14
N ASP A 58 24.84 -20.37 -0.15
CA ASP A 58 23.64 -20.90 -0.80
C ASP A 58 22.37 -20.68 0.05
N TYR A 59 22.50 -20.51 1.36
CA TYR A 59 21.36 -20.17 2.21
C TYR A 59 20.93 -18.71 2.11
N ALA A 60 21.67 -17.83 1.40
CA ALA A 60 21.22 -16.46 1.12
C ALA A 60 19.88 -16.45 0.37
N TYR A 61 19.56 -17.50 -0.39
CA TYR A 61 18.28 -17.62 -1.08
C TYR A 61 17.07 -17.66 -0.14
N ILE A 62 17.26 -18.03 1.14
CA ILE A 62 16.20 -18.00 2.16
C ILE A 62 15.70 -16.56 2.36
N ALA A 63 16.55 -15.55 2.16
CA ALA A 63 16.16 -14.15 2.28
C ALA A 63 15.14 -13.70 1.21
N PHE A 64 15.03 -14.39 0.07
CA PHE A 64 14.00 -14.08 -0.92
C PHE A 64 12.58 -14.39 -0.43
N LEU A 65 12.42 -15.33 0.51
CA LEU A 65 11.11 -15.70 1.03
C LEU A 65 10.41 -14.49 1.71
N PRO A 66 11.00 -13.83 2.74
CA PRO A 66 10.40 -12.62 3.30
C PRO A 66 10.33 -11.50 2.25
N THR A 67 11.31 -11.35 1.36
CA THR A 67 11.26 -10.33 0.29
C THR A 67 10.00 -10.44 -0.56
N ILE A 68 9.65 -11.63 -1.04
CA ILE A 68 8.48 -11.85 -1.89
C ILE A 68 7.18 -11.62 -1.10
N VAL A 69 7.09 -12.14 0.13
CA VAL A 69 5.90 -12.00 0.98
C VAL A 69 5.64 -10.53 1.31
N PHE A 70 6.66 -9.80 1.75
CA PHE A 70 6.52 -8.37 2.07
C PHE A 70 6.27 -7.52 0.83
N ALA A 71 6.86 -7.86 -0.33
CA ALA A 71 6.53 -7.19 -1.60
C ALA A 71 5.06 -7.34 -1.99
N ALA A 72 4.49 -8.53 -1.82
CA ALA A 72 3.08 -8.77 -2.07
C ALA A 72 2.18 -7.98 -1.10
N LEU A 73 2.51 -7.98 0.20
CA LEU A 73 1.78 -7.22 1.21
C LEU A 73 1.86 -5.71 0.98
N ASP A 74 3.04 -5.19 0.65
CA ASP A 74 3.26 -3.78 0.34
C ASP A 74 2.44 -3.36 -0.89
N ALA A 75 2.42 -4.19 -1.94
CA ALA A 75 1.61 -3.93 -3.12
C ALA A 75 0.10 -3.98 -2.85
N TYR A 76 -0.33 -4.88 -1.96
CA TYR A 76 -1.69 -4.92 -1.47
C TYR A 76 -2.06 -3.61 -0.78
N TYR A 77 -1.29 -3.16 0.22
CA TYR A 77 -1.58 -1.92 0.95
C TYR A 77 -1.55 -0.68 0.04
N LEU A 78 -0.60 -0.59 -0.89
CA LEU A 78 -0.55 0.49 -1.87
C LEU A 78 -1.76 0.47 -2.83
N ALA A 79 -2.27 -0.72 -3.18
CA ALA A 79 -3.49 -0.83 -3.98
C ALA A 79 -4.73 -0.37 -3.21
N LEU A 80 -4.83 -0.71 -1.92
CA LEU A 80 -5.90 -0.22 -1.06
C LEU A 80 -5.83 1.30 -0.91
N GLU A 81 -4.64 1.86 -0.67
CA GLU A 81 -4.44 3.32 -0.62
C GLU A 81 -5.00 3.99 -1.88
N LYS A 82 -4.61 3.49 -3.07
CA LYS A 82 -5.13 4.00 -4.35
C LYS A 82 -6.64 3.87 -4.46
N ALA A 83 -7.22 2.75 -4.02
CA ALA A 83 -8.66 2.53 -4.06
C ALA A 83 -9.43 3.48 -3.13
N PHE A 84 -8.89 3.77 -1.94
CA PHE A 84 -9.47 4.77 -1.04
C PHE A 84 -9.28 6.20 -1.55
N ARG A 85 -8.15 6.52 -2.20
CA ARG A 85 -7.96 7.80 -2.90
C ARG A 85 -8.95 7.99 -4.04
N ASN A 86 -9.29 6.92 -4.77
CA ASN A 86 -10.36 6.97 -5.77
C ASN A 86 -11.72 7.25 -5.12
N SER A 87 -12.04 6.63 -3.99
CA SER A 87 -13.27 6.90 -3.24
C SER A 87 -13.33 8.35 -2.76
N TYR A 88 -12.22 8.86 -2.25
CA TYR A 88 -12.09 10.26 -1.81
C TYR A 88 -12.34 11.24 -2.96
N ASN A 89 -11.66 11.04 -4.10
CA ASN A 89 -11.81 11.90 -5.28
C ASN A 89 -13.23 11.83 -5.87
N ASP A 90 -13.85 10.65 -5.85
CA ASP A 90 -15.24 10.47 -6.29
C ASP A 90 -16.21 11.23 -5.39
N PHE A 91 -16.04 11.13 -4.07
CA PHE A 91 -16.86 11.86 -3.11
C PHE A 91 -16.74 13.38 -3.31
N ILE A 92 -15.53 13.90 -3.50
CA ILE A 92 -15.29 15.32 -3.82
C ILE A 92 -15.94 15.71 -5.15
N SER A 93 -15.86 14.86 -6.17
CA SER A 93 -16.51 15.10 -7.46
C SER A 93 -18.04 15.18 -7.33
N LYS A 94 -18.64 14.26 -6.57
CA LYS A 94 -20.09 14.29 -6.27
C LYS A 94 -20.48 15.53 -5.47
N LEU A 95 -19.64 15.96 -4.52
CA LEU A 95 -19.85 17.17 -3.72
C LEU A 95 -19.89 18.42 -4.61
N HIS A 96 -18.88 18.60 -5.47
CA HIS A 96 -18.84 19.74 -6.39
C HIS A 96 -20.01 19.76 -7.38
N ASN A 97 -20.41 18.59 -7.87
CA ASN A 97 -21.52 18.46 -8.81
C ASN A 97 -22.91 18.50 -8.16
N ARG A 98 -23.00 18.65 -6.82
CA ARG A 98 -24.25 18.68 -6.05
C ARG A 98 -25.14 17.43 -6.27
N ILE A 99 -24.53 16.28 -6.48
CA ILE A 99 -25.21 14.98 -6.68
C ILE A 99 -24.99 14.03 -5.50
N LEU A 100 -24.53 14.56 -4.37
CA LEU A 100 -24.34 13.77 -3.15
C LEU A 100 -25.67 13.25 -2.62
N THR A 101 -25.66 11.99 -2.22
CA THR A 101 -26.80 11.31 -1.60
C THR A 101 -26.47 10.92 -0.16
N GLU A 102 -27.48 10.76 0.71
CA GLU A 102 -27.27 10.34 2.11
C GLU A 102 -26.44 9.04 2.25
N PRO A 103 -26.63 7.99 1.41
CA PRO A 103 -25.82 6.77 1.50
C PRO A 103 -24.33 7.02 1.28
N ASP A 104 -23.96 8.00 0.45
CA ASP A 104 -22.56 8.34 0.17
C ASP A 104 -21.84 8.92 1.41
N LEU A 105 -22.58 9.56 2.33
CA LEU A 105 -22.00 10.12 3.57
C LEU A 105 -21.50 9.03 4.54
N TYR A 106 -22.07 7.83 4.47
CA TYR A 106 -21.79 6.75 5.43
C TYR A 106 -21.06 5.56 4.80
N SER A 107 -20.78 5.61 3.50
CA SER A 107 -20.06 4.54 2.80
C SER A 107 -18.55 4.73 2.88
N VAL A 108 -17.85 3.84 3.59
CA VAL A 108 -16.38 3.76 3.57
C VAL A 108 -15.99 2.48 2.86
N SER A 109 -15.78 2.55 1.55
CA SER A 109 -15.44 1.38 0.75
C SER A 109 -14.40 1.72 -0.31
N PRO A 110 -13.42 0.82 -0.54
CA PRO A 110 -12.41 1.05 -1.57
C PRO A 110 -13.07 1.05 -2.95
N LYS A 111 -12.72 2.02 -3.80
CA LYS A 111 -13.29 2.16 -5.14
C LYS A 111 -12.32 1.72 -6.23
N GLY A 112 -12.80 0.85 -7.12
CA GLY A 112 -12.06 0.33 -8.28
C GLY A 112 -11.77 -1.16 -8.18
N ASN A 113 -11.19 -1.73 -9.24
CA ASN A 113 -10.81 -3.14 -9.25
C ASN A 113 -9.48 -3.33 -8.48
N ILE A 114 -9.56 -3.98 -7.32
CA ILE A 114 -8.41 -4.16 -6.43
C ILE A 114 -7.32 -5.00 -7.09
N SER A 115 -7.65 -6.03 -7.86
CA SER A 115 -6.67 -6.86 -8.55
C SER A 115 -5.87 -6.07 -9.60
N THR A 116 -6.51 -5.18 -10.36
CA THR A 116 -5.79 -4.33 -11.32
C THR A 116 -4.93 -3.27 -10.63
N LEU A 117 -5.42 -2.72 -9.51
CA LEU A 117 -4.65 -1.78 -8.70
C LEU A 117 -3.43 -2.45 -8.05
N GLN A 118 -3.54 -3.69 -7.60
CA GLN A 118 -2.43 -4.49 -7.07
C GLN A 118 -1.34 -4.69 -8.12
N TRP A 119 -1.70 -5.10 -9.34
CA TRP A 119 -0.73 -5.23 -10.42
C TRP A 119 -0.05 -3.91 -10.78
N ARG A 120 -0.80 -2.80 -10.80
CA ARG A 120 -0.23 -1.46 -11.00
C ARG A 120 0.65 -1.02 -9.82
N SER A 121 0.36 -1.45 -8.61
CA SER A 121 1.17 -1.18 -7.42
C SER A 121 2.47 -1.96 -7.44
N LEU A 122 2.45 -3.24 -7.79
CA LEU A 122 3.67 -4.04 -7.94
C LEU A 122 4.67 -3.42 -8.93
N LYS A 123 4.17 -2.89 -10.06
CA LYS A 123 5.00 -2.21 -11.07
C LYS A 123 5.36 -0.77 -10.72
N SER A 124 4.90 -0.25 -9.58
CA SER A 124 5.19 1.14 -9.19
C SER A 124 6.65 1.29 -8.76
N PHE A 125 7.20 2.48 -8.99
CA PHE A 125 8.58 2.80 -8.59
C PHE A 125 8.85 2.54 -7.10
N SER A 126 7.87 2.83 -6.23
CA SER A 126 7.99 2.63 -4.77
C SER A 126 8.22 1.16 -4.37
N ILE A 127 7.64 0.22 -5.12
CA ILE A 127 7.74 -1.21 -4.82
C ILE A 127 8.88 -1.81 -5.62
N TRP A 128 8.82 -1.73 -6.95
CA TRP A 128 9.84 -2.35 -7.78
C TRP A 128 11.24 -1.82 -7.48
N GLY A 129 11.42 -0.51 -7.31
CA GLY A 129 12.73 0.07 -6.99
C GLY A 129 13.28 -0.39 -5.64
N PHE A 130 12.42 -0.50 -4.63
CA PHE A 130 12.81 -0.93 -3.28
C PHE A 130 13.14 -2.42 -3.21
N TYR A 131 12.27 -3.29 -3.74
CA TYR A 131 12.51 -4.73 -3.68
C TYR A 131 13.57 -5.19 -4.69
N ALA A 132 13.75 -4.48 -5.82
CA ALA A 132 14.87 -4.74 -6.72
C ALA A 132 16.21 -4.41 -6.08
N SER A 133 16.34 -3.29 -5.35
CA SER A 133 17.58 -2.97 -4.64
C SER A 133 17.88 -3.99 -3.54
N LEU A 134 16.85 -4.48 -2.84
CA LEU A 134 16.99 -5.55 -1.84
C LEU A 134 17.40 -6.89 -2.47
N ALA A 135 16.85 -7.24 -3.64
CA ALA A 135 17.26 -8.43 -4.39
C ALA A 135 18.72 -8.33 -4.87
N VAL A 136 19.16 -7.16 -5.32
CA VAL A 136 20.57 -6.90 -5.67
C VAL A 136 21.46 -7.09 -4.45
N LEU A 137 21.06 -6.59 -3.28
CA LEU A 137 21.82 -6.77 -2.04
C LEU A 137 21.98 -8.27 -1.69
N ILE A 138 20.90 -9.05 -1.74
CA ILE A 138 20.94 -10.50 -1.49
C ILE A 138 21.90 -11.20 -2.47
N TYR A 139 21.87 -10.82 -3.75
CA TYR A 139 22.75 -11.37 -4.78
C TYR A 139 24.22 -11.01 -4.54
N LEU A 140 24.52 -9.75 -4.19
CA LEU A 140 25.87 -9.30 -3.88
C LEU A 140 26.44 -10.02 -2.65
N THR A 141 25.67 -10.17 -1.59
CA THR A 141 26.11 -10.92 -0.39
C THR A 141 26.45 -12.36 -0.75
N LYS A 142 25.64 -13.01 -1.59
CA LYS A 142 25.92 -14.36 -2.08
C LYS A 142 27.24 -14.40 -2.86
N MET A 143 27.48 -13.45 -3.78
CA MET A 143 28.72 -13.40 -4.56
C MET A 143 29.96 -13.22 -3.69
N ILE A 144 29.91 -12.30 -2.72
CA ILE A 144 31.04 -12.03 -1.83
C ILE A 144 31.33 -13.22 -0.92
N ALA A 145 30.30 -13.90 -0.43
CA ALA A 145 30.46 -15.03 0.49
C ALA A 145 30.83 -16.37 -0.20
N ILE A 146 30.73 -16.46 -1.54
CA ILE A 146 31.24 -17.60 -2.34
C ILE A 146 32.67 -17.34 -2.85
N GLY A 147 33.08 -16.06 -2.90
CA GLY A 147 34.40 -15.64 -3.36
C GLY A 147 35.52 -15.83 -2.35
#